data_AF-A0A4Q3RH33-F1
#
_entry.id   AF-A0A4Q3RH33-F1
#
_cell.length_a   1.000
_cell.length_b   1.000
_cell.length_c   1.000
_cell.angle_alpha   90.00
_cell.angle_beta   90.00
_cell.angle_gamma   90.00
#
_symmetry.space_group_name_H-M   'P 1'
#
loop_
_entity.id
_entity.type
_entity.pdbx_description
1 polymer ?
#
loop_
_entity_poly.entity_id
_entity_poly.type
_entity_poly.pdbx_seq_one_letter_code
_entity_poly.pdbx_strand_id
1 'polypeptide(L)'
;MLPRRKFLQTSAALGFGLAMNQRLFADSGYPDFVSKRPPLSERHFTSAAVEETIAMVKKGIKSKELAWLFENCYPNTLDST
;
A
#
# COMPACT_ATOMS: atom_id res chain seq x y z
N MET A 1 28.00 12.12 38.10
CA MET A 1 26.71 12.84 38.26
C MET A 1 26.57 13.77 37.06
N LEU A 2 25.56 13.55 36.19
CA LEU A 2 25.39 14.41 35.00
C LEU A 2 24.79 15.77 35.41
N PRO A 3 25.33 16.89 34.90
CA PRO A 3 24.73 18.20 35.16
C PRO A 3 23.34 18.30 34.53
N ARG A 4 22.37 18.86 35.26
CA ARG A 4 20.95 18.99 34.84
C ARG A 4 20.78 19.53 33.42
N ARG A 5 21.58 20.53 33.04
CA ARG A 5 21.56 21.12 31.70
C ARG A 5 21.94 20.12 30.60
N LYS A 6 22.94 19.26 30.85
CA LYS A 6 23.35 18.22 29.90
C LYS A 6 22.29 17.13 29.81
N PHE A 7 21.70 16.73 30.93
CA PHE A 7 20.59 15.78 30.94
C PHE A 7 19.41 16.29 30.10
N LEU A 8 18.97 17.54 30.30
CA LEU A 8 17.87 18.15 29.54
C LEU A 8 18.19 18.25 28.04
N GLN A 9 19.42 18.63 27.67
CA GLN A 9 19.84 18.72 26.27
C GLN A 9 19.86 17.35 25.59
N THR A 10 20.40 16.33 26.27
CA THR A 10 20.49 14.97 25.72
C THR A 10 19.10 14.33 25.61
N SER A 11 18.25 14.47 26.62
CA SER A 11 16.87 13.97 26.59
C SER A 11 16.03 14.66 25.51
N ALA A 12 16.19 15.98 25.32
CA ALA A 12 15.52 16.69 24.24
C ALA A 12 15.98 16.20 22.86
N ALA A 13 17.30 16.08 22.63
CA ALA A 13 17.83 15.60 21.36
C ALA A 13 17.39 14.16 21.03
N LEU A 14 17.33 13.27 22.02
CA LEU A 14 16.79 11.91 21.87
C LEU A 14 15.31 11.91 21.52
N GLY A 15 14.49 12.73 22.21
CA GLY A 15 13.07 12.86 21.92
C GLY A 15 12.80 13.38 20.50
N PHE A 16 13.52 14.40 20.06
CA PHE A 16 13.46 14.90 18.69
C PHE A 16 13.95 13.86 17.66
N GLY A 17 15.05 13.16 17.96
CA GLY A 17 15.57 12.09 17.12
C GLY A 17 14.55 10.98 16.91
N LEU A 18 13.84 10.56 17.96
CA LEU A 18 12.79 9.53 17.85
C LEU A 18 11.53 10.05 17.13
N ALA A 19 11.12 11.30 17.37
CA ALA A 19 9.95 11.90 16.72
C ALA A 19 10.14 12.09 15.21
N MET A 20 11.34 12.47 14.76
CA MET A 20 11.65 12.56 13.32
C MET A 20 11.79 11.18 12.67
N ASN A 21 11.99 10.13 13.48
CA ASN A 21 12.22 8.77 13.02
C ASN A 21 10.94 7.92 12.89
N GLN A 22 9.76 8.54 12.99
CA GLN A 22 8.47 7.85 12.78
C GLN A 22 8.37 7.16 11.41
N ARG A 23 9.21 7.54 10.43
CA ARG A 23 9.30 6.90 9.12
C ARG A 23 10.04 5.55 9.10
N LEU A 24 10.88 5.22 10.08
CA LEU A 24 11.57 3.91 10.11
C LEU A 24 10.70 2.77 10.63
N PHE A 25 9.63 3.07 11.36
CA PHE A 25 8.66 2.08 11.85
C PHE A 25 7.33 2.10 11.11
N ALA A 26 7.23 2.94 10.06
CA ALA A 26 6.06 3.03 9.19
C ALA A 26 6.21 2.14 7.94
N ASP A 27 7.04 1.10 8.00
CA ASP A 27 6.92 0.00 7.05
C ASP A 27 5.68 -0.80 7.44
N SER A 28 4.53 -0.39 6.91
CA SER A 28 3.35 -1.22 6.94
C SER A 28 3.70 -2.44 6.10
N GLY A 29 4.15 -3.54 6.72
CA GLY A 29 4.64 -4.78 6.07
C GLY A 29 3.62 -5.52 5.20
N TYR A 30 2.64 -4.80 4.65
CA TYR A 30 1.86 -5.21 3.52
C TYR A 30 2.75 -5.17 2.27
N PRO A 31 2.81 -6.27 1.51
CA PRO A 31 3.54 -6.27 0.25
C PRO A 31 2.99 -5.17 -0.66
N ASP A 32 3.86 -4.60 -1.49
CA ASP A 32 3.42 -3.73 -2.58
C ASP A 32 2.35 -4.49 -3.37
N PHE A 33 1.10 -4.01 -3.30
CA PHE A 33 -0.07 -4.61 -3.95
C PHE A 33 -0.02 -4.36 -5.46
N VAL A 34 1.06 -4.79 -6.10
CA VAL A 34 1.29 -4.72 -7.54
C VAL A 34 0.30 -5.64 -8.24
N SER A 35 -0.36 -5.12 -9.28
CA SER A 35 -1.29 -5.90 -10.08
C SER A 35 -0.62 -7.16 -10.64
N LYS A 36 -1.34 -8.28 -10.58
CA LYS A 36 -0.95 -9.56 -11.21
C LYS A 36 -1.69 -9.81 -12.52
N ARG A 37 -2.46 -8.83 -13.01
CA ARG A 37 -3.08 -8.91 -14.33
C ARG A 37 -2.01 -8.83 -15.41
N PRO A 38 -2.17 -9.53 -16.55
CA PRO A 38 -1.29 -9.35 -17.71
C PRO A 38 -1.24 -7.89 -18.17
N PRO A 39 -0.12 -7.47 -18.81
CA PRO A 39 -0.04 -6.21 -19.54
C PRO A 39 -1.23 -6.06 -20.50
N LEU A 40 -1.70 -4.84 -20.73
CA LEU A 40 -2.89 -4.59 -21.56
C LEU A 40 -2.78 -5.22 -22.96
N SER A 41 -1.57 -5.23 -23.53
CA SER A 41 -1.26 -5.83 -24.84
C SER A 41 -1.36 -7.35 -24.88
N GLU A 42 -1.36 -8.03 -23.73
CA GLU A 42 -1.37 -9.49 -23.61
C GLU A 42 -2.74 -10.02 -23.16
N ARG A 43 -3.73 -9.15 -22.95
CA ARG A 43 -5.08 -9.56 -22.55
C ARG A 43 -5.85 -10.10 -23.74
N HIS A 44 -6.48 -11.27 -23.59
CA HIS A 44 -7.27 -11.90 -24.64
C HIS A 44 -8.49 -11.05 -25.03
N PHE A 45 -9.15 -10.44 -24.04
CA PHE A 45 -10.33 -9.61 -24.24
C PHE A 45 -10.32 -8.39 -23.31
N THR A 46 -10.78 -7.25 -23.81
CA THR A 46 -10.93 -6.02 -23.01
C THR A 46 -12.32 -5.43 -23.20
N SER A 47 -12.91 -4.94 -22.10
CA SER A 47 -14.25 -4.34 -22.09
C SER A 47 -14.27 -3.13 -21.16
N ALA A 48 -14.74 -2.00 -21.68
CA ALA A 48 -14.89 -0.77 -20.89
C ALA A 48 -15.79 -0.99 -19.67
N ALA A 49 -16.90 -1.72 -19.84
CA ALA A 49 -17.82 -2.03 -18.75
C ALA A 49 -17.18 -2.86 -17.63
N VAL A 50 -16.24 -3.76 -17.97
CA VAL A 50 -15.51 -4.56 -16.99
C VAL A 50 -14.54 -3.69 -16.19
N GLU A 51 -13.77 -2.82 -16.86
CA GLU A 51 -12.84 -1.92 -16.18
C GLU A 51 -13.56 -0.90 -15.28
N GLU A 52 -14.71 -0.37 -15.73
CA GLU A 52 -15.57 0.50 -14.91
C GLU A 52 -16.10 -0.23 -13.67
N THR A 53 -16.53 -1.48 -13.83
CA THR A 53 -16.98 -2.33 -12.71
C THR A 53 -15.85 -2.57 -11.73
N ILE A 54 -14.64 -2.86 -12.22
CA ILE A 54 -13.46 -3.06 -11.37
C ILE A 54 -13.20 -1.81 -10.53
N ALA A 55 -13.18 -0.63 -11.16
CA ALA A 55 -12.95 0.64 -10.47
C ALA A 55 -14.02 0.93 -9.41
N MET A 56 -15.29 0.71 -9.74
CA MET A 56 -16.43 0.92 -8.84
C MET A 56 -16.34 0.02 -7.60
N VAL A 57 -16.15 -1.28 -7.79
CA VAL A 57 -16.15 -2.26 -6.70
C VAL A 57 -14.91 -2.09 -5.82
N LYS A 58 -13.72 -1.90 -6.40
CA LYS A 58 -12.48 -1.62 -5.63
C LYS A 58 -12.63 -0.44 -4.70
N LYS A 59 -13.28 0.64 -5.14
CA LYS A 59 -13.53 1.85 -4.32
C LYS A 59 -14.42 1.56 -3.11
N GLY A 60 -15.29 0.56 -3.19
CA GLY A 60 -16.15 0.13 -2.08
C GLY A 60 -15.46 -0.79 -1.06
N ILE A 61 -14.31 -1.40 -1.40
CA ILE A 61 -13.62 -2.35 -0.54
C ILE A 61 -12.61 -1.62 0.34
N LYS A 62 -12.83 -1.63 1.67
CA LYS A 62 -11.94 -1.00 2.65
C LYS A 62 -10.58 -1.70 2.80
N SER A 63 -10.56 -3.03 2.68
CA SER A 63 -9.33 -3.81 2.79
C SER A 63 -8.53 -3.71 1.49
N LYS A 64 -7.31 -3.17 1.57
CA LYS A 64 -6.41 -3.05 0.41
C LYS A 64 -6.10 -4.41 -0.22
N GLU A 65 -5.89 -5.43 0.62
CA GLU A 65 -5.62 -6.80 0.17
C GLU A 65 -6.82 -7.40 -0.58
N LEU A 66 -8.03 -7.19 -0.07
CA LEU A 66 -9.24 -7.70 -0.73
C LEU A 66 -9.52 -6.97 -2.04
N ALA A 67 -9.30 -5.65 -2.10
CA ALA A 67 -9.44 -4.87 -3.32
C ALA A 67 -8.44 -5.31 -4.40
N TRP A 68 -7.21 -5.63 -3.98
CA TRP A 68 -6.17 -6.18 -4.85
C TRP A 68 -6.52 -7.58 -5.36
N LEU A 69 -6.98 -8.48 -4.49
CA LEU A 69 -7.40 -9.83 -4.89
C LEU A 69 -8.56 -9.75 -5.90
N PHE A 70 -9.54 -8.90 -5.65
CA PHE A 70 -10.68 -8.70 -6.54
C PHE A 70 -10.24 -8.24 -7.94
N GLU A 71 -9.37 -7.22 -8.03
CA GLU A 71 -8.85 -6.76 -9.32
C GLU A 71 -8.12 -7.85 -10.11
N ASN A 72 -7.39 -8.73 -9.43
CA ASN A 72 -6.63 -9.79 -10.09
C ASN A 72 -7.49 -10.97 -10.51
N CYS A 73 -8.52 -11.32 -9.74
CA CYS A 73 -9.30 -12.54 -9.97
C CYS A 73 -10.54 -12.29 -10.82
N TYR A 74 -11.22 -11.14 -10.65
CA TYR A 74 -12.49 -10.86 -11.32
C TYR A 74 -12.40 -10.90 -12.86
N PRO A 75 -11.41 -10.27 -13.52
CA PRO A 75 -11.28 -10.32 -14.97
C PRO A 75 -10.39 -11.46 -15.48
N ASN A 76 -9.88 -12.37 -14.63
CA ASN A 76 -8.80 -13.30 -15.00
C ASN A 76 -9.12 -14.16 -16.24
N THR A 77 -10.36 -14.65 -16.36
CA THR A 77 -10.80 -15.38 -17.55
C THR A 77 -10.73 -14.49 -18.79
N LEU A 78 -11.28 -13.29 -18.75
CA LEU A 78 -11.23 -12.36 -19.90
C LEU A 78 -9.80 -11.95 -20.25
N ASP A 79 -8.93 -11.83 -19.24
CA ASP A 79 -7.54 -11.45 -19.42
C ASP A 79 -6.71 -12.58 -20.05
N SER A 80 -6.97 -13.86 -19.73
CA SER A 80 -6.02 -14.96 -20.02
C SER A 80 -6.61 -16.25 -20.61
N THR A 81 -7.93 -16.41 -20.70
CA THR A 81 -8.61 -17.60 -21.24
C THR A 81 -9.63 -17.21 -22.30
#